data_AF-A0A2E7UNG9-F1
#
_entry.id   AF-A0A2E7UNG9-F1
#
_cell.length_a   1.000
_cell.length_b   1.000
_cell.length_c   1.000
_cell.angle_alpha   90.00
_cell.angle_beta   90.00
_cell.angle_gamma   90.00
#
_symmetry.space_group_name_H-M   'P 1'
#
loop_
_entity.id
_entity.type
_entity.pdbx_description
1 polymer ?
#
loop_
_entity_poly.entity_id
_entity_poly.type
_entity_poly.pdbx_seq_one_letter_code
_entity_poly.pdbx_strand_id
1 'polypeptide(L)'
;MTRLAAAWSLPKSIERAWPEELRPEDPFSGDEGLADPATYAQYLQWVRPARLSEAVFRAQDAAFLEAYFDVLAGRRPWGATDGPAKALVIDHPLRHDRRPARPAMAPVSDDIICDLTEDWVPSIGLLAPPRVLGPWAILALPPRLRMWCAAVMSFSPVFPPSIRPMSRPGRTKPKVDGFIKSALIAVLRAPMMVWVPTADGGLEPVLPMAERSRPPGLVTGVPNAPAVLGRAVQHPDGWWLACALPLPIVPEPAILQRRLELEYQRLRRHDRRMTWEDILRDRSELLCRTACEWLWVHTPDAVMPLWASWDADWSVSQRRVRPRRKGPARTPAS
;
A
#
# COMPACT_ATOMS: atom_id res chain seq x y z
N MET A 1 19.24 6.38 -25.89
CA MET A 1 18.89 5.94 -24.51
C MET A 1 19.33 7.00 -23.49
N THR A 2 18.89 8.26 -23.62
CA THR A 2 19.57 9.40 -22.96
C THR A 2 18.66 10.61 -22.63
N ARG A 3 17.33 10.45 -22.55
CA ARG A 3 16.43 11.59 -22.19
C ARG A 3 15.61 11.43 -20.91
N LEU A 4 15.64 10.27 -20.24
CA LEU A 4 14.93 10.04 -18.97
C LEU A 4 15.83 10.13 -17.73
N ALA A 5 17.16 10.13 -17.87
CA ALA A 5 18.09 10.19 -16.74
C ALA A 5 18.39 11.62 -16.25
N ALA A 6 18.22 12.63 -17.11
CA ALA A 6 18.60 14.02 -16.82
C ALA A 6 17.51 14.84 -16.09
N ALA A 7 16.27 14.36 -16.04
CA ALA A 7 15.17 15.04 -15.34
C ALA A 7 14.99 14.56 -13.87
N TRP A 8 15.92 13.75 -13.37
CA TRP A 8 15.74 12.94 -12.14
C TRP A 8 16.74 13.31 -11.03
N SER A 9 17.34 14.50 -11.10
CA SER A 9 17.83 15.14 -9.88
C SER A 9 16.61 15.42 -8.99
N LEU A 10 16.64 14.92 -7.76
CA LEU A 10 15.63 15.24 -6.74
C LEU A 10 15.48 16.77 -6.70
N PRO A 11 14.29 17.36 -6.92
CA PRO A 11 14.12 18.81 -6.83
C PRO A 11 14.60 19.30 -5.47
N LYS A 12 15.27 20.46 -5.42
CA LYS A 12 15.74 21.07 -4.15
C LYS A 12 14.62 21.32 -3.14
N SER A 13 13.35 21.23 -3.56
CA SER A 13 12.15 21.38 -2.73
C SER A 13 11.54 20.05 -2.28
N ILE A 14 12.21 18.90 -2.41
CA ILE A 14 11.66 17.59 -2.01
C ILE A 14 11.35 17.48 -0.52
N GLU A 15 12.03 18.26 0.33
CA GLU A 15 11.72 18.41 1.75
C GLU A 15 10.29 18.94 2.00
N ARG A 16 9.64 19.52 0.98
CA ARG A 16 8.29 20.12 1.10
C ARG A 16 7.15 19.26 0.53
N ALA A 17 7.46 18.08 -0.04
CA ALA A 17 6.43 17.22 -0.65
C ALA A 17 5.81 16.23 0.34
N TRP A 18 6.44 16.06 1.51
CA TRP A 18 5.93 15.26 2.59
C TRP A 18 5.28 16.19 3.62
N PRO A 19 4.05 15.91 4.09
CA PRO A 19 3.49 16.70 5.18
C PRO A 19 4.41 16.61 6.41
N GLU A 20 4.84 17.76 6.92
CA GLU A 20 5.70 17.85 8.11
C GLU A 20 4.98 17.32 9.37
N GLU A 21 3.64 17.35 9.36
CA GLU A 21 2.76 16.83 10.40
C GLU A 21 1.63 15.99 9.75
N LEU A 22 1.51 14.72 10.15
CA LEU A 22 0.35 13.88 9.82
C LEU A 22 -0.44 13.62 11.09
N ARG A 23 -1.68 14.10 11.14
CA ARG A 23 -2.56 13.84 12.27
C ARG A 23 -3.22 12.47 12.09
N PRO A 24 -3.26 11.61 13.13
CA PRO A 24 -3.99 10.35 13.10
C PRO A 24 -5.45 10.46 12.66
N GLU A 25 -6.06 11.62 12.90
CA GLU A 25 -7.45 11.94 12.58
C GLU A 25 -7.63 12.65 11.23
N ASP A 26 -6.55 12.98 10.52
CA ASP A 26 -6.64 13.71 9.25
C ASP A 26 -7.32 12.84 8.17
N PRO A 27 -8.53 13.20 7.70
CA PRO A 27 -9.26 12.40 6.72
C PRO A 27 -8.61 12.39 5.34
N PHE A 28 -7.67 13.31 5.08
CA PHE A 28 -6.97 13.43 3.79
C PHE A 28 -5.63 12.69 3.77
N SER A 29 -5.22 12.14 4.92
CA SER A 29 -3.93 11.51 5.05
C SER A 29 -3.81 10.32 4.10
N GLY A 30 -2.85 10.40 3.18
CA GLY A 30 -2.73 9.44 2.08
C GLY A 30 -2.86 10.06 0.70
N ASP A 31 -3.67 11.12 0.55
CA ASP A 31 -4.11 11.63 -0.74
C ASP A 31 -3.22 12.73 -1.35
N GLU A 32 -2.15 13.10 -0.65
CA GLU A 32 -1.26 14.24 -0.96
C GLU A 32 -0.27 13.94 -2.12
N GLY A 33 -0.15 12.68 -2.53
CA GLY A 33 0.94 12.19 -3.40
C GLY A 33 0.79 12.40 -4.91
N LEU A 34 -0.26 13.08 -5.38
CA LEU A 34 -0.51 13.28 -6.81
C LEU A 34 -0.60 14.75 -7.19
N ALA A 35 -0.06 15.07 -8.36
CA ALA A 35 -0.26 16.37 -8.99
C ALA A 35 -1.72 16.51 -9.44
N ASP A 36 -2.57 16.99 -8.55
CA ASP A 36 -3.89 17.50 -8.88
C ASP A 36 -3.82 19.00 -9.22
N PRO A 37 -4.68 19.52 -10.13
CA PRO A 37 -5.72 18.83 -10.89
C PRO A 37 -5.21 18.10 -12.16
N ALA A 38 -6.03 17.21 -12.71
CA ALA A 38 -5.77 16.58 -14.00
C ALA A 38 -5.90 17.59 -15.16
N THR A 39 -5.17 17.35 -16.26
CA THR A 39 -5.12 18.28 -17.40
C THR A 39 -6.10 17.89 -18.51
N TYR A 40 -6.62 18.89 -19.23
CA TYR A 40 -7.46 18.63 -20.41
C TYR A 40 -6.72 17.85 -21.50
N ALA A 41 -5.40 18.04 -21.62
CA ALA A 41 -4.57 17.26 -22.52
C ALA A 41 -4.60 15.76 -22.20
N GLN A 42 -4.56 15.37 -20.91
CA GLN A 42 -4.72 13.97 -20.50
C GLN A 42 -6.14 13.46 -20.82
N TYR A 43 -7.17 14.27 -20.58
CA TYR A 43 -8.55 13.92 -20.96
C TYR A 43 -8.69 13.59 -22.45
N LEU A 44 -8.13 14.43 -23.34
CA LEU A 44 -8.16 14.23 -24.79
C LEU A 44 -7.38 13.00 -25.29
N GLN A 45 -6.44 12.47 -24.48
CA GLN A 45 -5.79 11.21 -24.80
C GLN A 45 -6.75 10.02 -24.70
N TRP A 46 -7.74 10.10 -23.81
CA TRP A 46 -8.61 8.99 -23.47
C TRP A 46 -10.04 9.11 -24.01
N VAL A 47 -10.56 10.33 -24.15
CA VAL A 47 -11.94 10.56 -24.61
C VAL A 47 -11.93 11.11 -26.02
N ARG A 48 -12.18 10.22 -27.00
CA ARG A 48 -12.22 10.54 -28.43
C ARG A 48 -13.50 10.00 -29.08
N PRO A 49 -14.30 10.84 -29.75
CA PRO A 49 -14.18 12.31 -29.81
C PRO A 49 -14.36 12.95 -28.43
N ALA A 50 -13.80 14.16 -28.24
CA ALA A 50 -13.95 14.91 -26.99
C ALA A 50 -15.44 15.16 -26.69
N ARG A 51 -15.87 14.92 -25.45
CA ARG A 51 -17.28 15.11 -25.03
C ARG A 51 -17.52 16.42 -24.31
N LEU A 52 -16.47 16.98 -23.70
CA LEU A 52 -16.50 18.24 -22.98
C LEU A 52 -15.58 19.23 -23.69
N SER A 53 -15.95 20.51 -23.69
CA SER A 53 -15.00 21.58 -23.95
C SER A 53 -14.01 21.69 -22.79
N GLU A 54 -12.88 22.37 -22.99
CA GLU A 54 -11.88 22.55 -21.94
C GLU A 54 -12.45 23.25 -20.69
N ALA A 55 -13.28 24.28 -20.88
CA ALA A 55 -13.92 25.00 -19.79
C ALA A 55 -14.86 24.09 -18.98
N VAL A 56 -15.66 23.26 -19.67
CA VAL A 56 -16.58 22.32 -19.02
C VAL A 56 -15.80 21.21 -18.31
N PHE A 57 -14.73 20.70 -18.91
CA PHE A 57 -13.85 19.74 -18.25
C PHE A 57 -13.29 20.29 -16.94
N ARG A 58 -12.71 21.50 -16.94
CA ARG A 58 -12.14 22.13 -15.75
C ARG A 58 -13.19 22.33 -14.65
N ALA A 59 -14.41 22.74 -15.01
CA ALA A 59 -15.50 22.90 -14.05
C ALA A 59 -15.92 21.56 -13.42
N GLN A 60 -16.04 20.50 -14.22
CA GLN A 60 -16.38 19.16 -13.71
C GLN A 60 -15.25 18.56 -12.87
N ASP A 61 -14.00 18.80 -13.25
CA ASP A 61 -12.82 18.34 -12.50
C ASP A 61 -12.73 19.00 -11.12
N ALA A 62 -12.97 20.31 -11.05
CA ALA A 62 -13.06 21.04 -9.79
C ALA A 62 -14.24 20.56 -8.93
N ALA A 63 -15.42 20.37 -9.52
CA ALA A 63 -16.59 19.85 -8.81
C ALA A 63 -16.37 18.43 -8.26
N PHE A 64 -15.66 17.58 -9.01
CA PHE A 64 -15.25 16.26 -8.54
C PHE A 64 -14.32 16.35 -7.33
N LEU A 65 -13.28 17.18 -7.40
CA LEU A 65 -12.32 17.35 -6.29
C LEU A 65 -12.98 17.91 -5.03
N GLU A 66 -13.84 18.91 -5.17
CA GLU A 66 -14.61 19.47 -4.05
C GLU A 66 -15.48 18.39 -3.40
N ALA A 67 -16.24 17.64 -4.20
CA ALA A 67 -17.07 16.55 -3.70
C ALA A 67 -16.25 15.43 -3.05
N TYR A 68 -15.09 15.08 -3.61
CA TYR A 68 -14.16 14.09 -3.08
C TYR A 68 -13.71 14.46 -1.66
N PHE A 69 -13.20 15.68 -1.47
CA PHE A 69 -12.75 16.14 -0.15
C PHE A 69 -13.91 16.34 0.84
N ASP A 70 -15.08 16.78 0.37
CA ASP A 70 -16.27 16.87 1.21
C ASP A 70 -16.76 15.49 1.68
N VAL A 71 -16.69 14.45 0.85
CA VAL A 71 -17.02 13.07 1.23
C VAL A 71 -16.07 12.58 2.31
N LEU A 72 -14.76 12.74 2.12
CA LEU A 72 -13.75 12.31 3.10
C LEU A 72 -13.90 13.03 4.45
N ALA A 73 -14.28 14.30 4.42
CA ALA A 73 -14.55 15.08 5.63
C ALA A 73 -15.94 14.83 6.24
N GLY A 74 -16.73 13.90 5.69
CA GLY A 74 -18.08 13.58 6.18
C GLY A 74 -19.13 14.68 5.94
N ARG A 75 -18.84 15.67 5.08
CA ARG A 75 -19.74 16.79 4.74
C ARG A 75 -20.75 16.43 3.65
N ARG A 76 -20.47 15.40 2.85
CA ARG A 76 -21.35 14.91 1.77
C ARG A 76 -21.45 13.38 1.79
N PRO A 77 -22.55 12.80 1.26
CA PRO A 77 -22.68 11.35 1.12
C PRO A 77 -21.72 10.80 0.06
N TRP A 78 -21.37 9.50 0.17
CA TRP A 78 -20.45 8.80 -0.74
C TRP A 78 -20.74 8.98 -2.24
N GLY A 79 -22.01 9.06 -2.65
CA GLY A 79 -22.40 9.24 -4.06
C GLY A 79 -22.27 10.66 -4.61
N ALA A 80 -21.77 11.62 -3.82
CA ALA A 80 -21.65 13.02 -4.26
C ALA A 80 -20.67 13.20 -5.44
N THR A 81 -19.75 12.27 -5.66
CA THR A 81 -18.81 12.29 -6.80
C THR A 81 -19.39 11.72 -8.09
N ASP A 82 -20.53 11.01 -8.06
CA ASP A 82 -21.04 10.23 -9.20
C ASP A 82 -21.35 11.09 -10.43
N GLY A 83 -22.00 12.25 -10.22
CA GLY A 83 -22.33 13.19 -11.29
C GLY A 83 -21.08 13.70 -12.02
N PRO A 84 -20.14 14.35 -11.30
CA PRO A 84 -18.87 14.77 -11.88
C PRO A 84 -18.05 13.62 -12.46
N ALA A 85 -18.00 12.46 -11.81
CA ALA A 85 -17.28 11.28 -12.30
C ALA A 85 -17.82 10.79 -13.64
N LYS A 86 -19.15 10.72 -13.79
CA LYS A 86 -19.81 10.36 -15.05
C LYS A 86 -19.57 11.38 -16.15
N ALA A 87 -19.61 12.68 -15.83
CA ALA A 87 -19.33 13.74 -16.78
C ALA A 87 -17.88 13.67 -17.29
N LEU A 88 -16.93 13.43 -16.38
CA LEU A 88 -15.52 13.19 -16.69
C LEU A 88 -15.27 11.82 -17.33
N VAL A 89 -16.26 10.92 -17.34
CA VAL A 89 -16.18 9.55 -17.89
C VAL A 89 -15.12 8.72 -17.14
N ILE A 90 -15.05 8.82 -15.81
CA ILE A 90 -14.11 8.07 -14.94
C ILE A 90 -14.83 7.02 -14.07
N ASP A 91 -16.14 6.87 -14.26
CA ASP A 91 -17.07 6.01 -13.54
C ASP A 91 -17.20 4.58 -14.09
N HIS A 92 -16.34 4.18 -15.04
CA HIS A 92 -16.47 2.85 -15.66
C HIS A 92 -16.28 1.70 -14.66
N PRO A 93 -16.84 0.51 -14.92
CA PRO A 93 -16.70 -0.67 -14.07
C PRO A 93 -15.25 -1.03 -13.73
N LEU A 94 -15.07 -1.70 -12.59
CA LEU A 94 -13.78 -2.19 -12.12
C LEU A 94 -13.11 -3.07 -13.18
N ARG A 95 -11.87 -2.71 -13.53
CA ARG A 95 -11.04 -3.49 -14.44
C ARG A 95 -10.04 -4.30 -13.64
N HIS A 96 -10.06 -5.61 -13.82
CA HIS A 96 -9.08 -6.51 -13.20
C HIS A 96 -7.82 -6.66 -14.04
N ASP A 97 -6.68 -6.81 -13.35
CA ASP A 97 -5.40 -7.11 -13.94
C ASP A 97 -5.40 -8.51 -14.58
N ARG A 98 -4.73 -8.61 -15.73
CA ARG A 98 -4.56 -9.85 -16.50
C ARG A 98 -3.12 -10.37 -16.45
N ARG A 99 -2.19 -9.59 -15.91
CA ARG A 99 -0.78 -9.94 -15.79
C ARG A 99 -0.63 -11.13 -14.82
N PRO A 100 0.19 -12.15 -15.15
CA PRO A 100 0.43 -13.26 -14.23
C PRO A 100 1.19 -12.78 -12.99
N ALA A 101 0.94 -13.43 -11.85
CA ALA A 101 1.78 -13.29 -10.67
C ALA A 101 3.22 -13.69 -11.03
N ARG A 102 4.19 -12.91 -10.53
CA ARG A 102 5.60 -13.25 -10.69
C ARG A 102 6.03 -14.01 -9.44
N PRO A 103 6.48 -15.27 -9.54
CA PRO A 103 6.92 -16.00 -8.36
C PRO A 103 8.18 -15.37 -7.77
N ALA A 104 8.23 -15.32 -6.44
CA ALA A 104 9.42 -15.04 -5.66
C ALA A 104 10.35 -16.26 -5.68
N MET A 105 11.66 -16.05 -5.64
CA MET A 105 12.63 -17.17 -5.53
C MET A 105 12.96 -17.52 -4.07
N ALA A 106 12.57 -16.68 -3.13
CA ALA A 106 12.67 -16.89 -1.69
C ALA A 106 11.59 -16.04 -1.00
N PRO A 107 11.12 -16.40 0.21
CA PRO A 107 10.35 -15.49 1.05
C PRO A 107 11.24 -14.32 1.52
N VAL A 108 10.61 -13.19 1.86
CA VAL A 108 11.28 -12.04 2.44
C VAL A 108 10.49 -11.54 3.64
N SER A 109 11.17 -11.28 4.74
CA SER A 109 10.52 -10.83 5.98
C SER A 109 10.28 -9.31 5.96
N ASP A 110 9.29 -8.87 6.74
CA ASP A 110 8.88 -7.47 6.80
C ASP A 110 9.96 -6.54 7.36
N ASP A 111 10.89 -7.06 8.16
CA ASP A 111 12.08 -6.35 8.65
C ASP A 111 13.00 -5.91 7.52
N ILE A 112 13.30 -6.81 6.57
CA ILE A 112 14.11 -6.48 5.39
C ILE A 112 13.42 -5.40 4.53
N ILE A 113 12.09 -5.46 4.39
CA ILE A 113 11.33 -4.45 3.66
C ILE A 113 11.37 -3.11 4.40
N CYS A 114 11.21 -3.12 5.73
CA CYS A 114 11.28 -1.95 6.59
C CYS A 114 12.65 -1.27 6.50
N ASP A 115 13.74 -2.01 6.72
CA ASP A 115 15.12 -1.49 6.68
C ASP A 115 15.41 -0.83 5.33
N LEU A 116 15.06 -1.50 4.24
CA LEU A 116 15.21 -0.95 2.90
C LEU A 116 14.38 0.31 2.69
N THR A 117 13.22 0.43 3.33
CA THR A 117 12.36 1.61 3.20
C THR A 117 12.94 2.79 3.96
N GLU A 118 13.47 2.56 5.17
CA GLU A 118 14.09 3.58 6.01
C GLU A 118 15.32 4.20 5.34
N ASP A 119 16.11 3.41 4.61
CA ASP A 119 17.23 3.90 3.79
C ASP A 119 16.81 4.95 2.76
N TRP A 120 15.55 4.90 2.27
CA TRP A 120 15.03 5.83 1.26
C TRP A 120 14.18 6.95 1.85
N VAL A 121 13.38 6.64 2.88
CA VAL A 121 12.51 7.59 3.58
C VAL A 121 12.97 7.67 5.04
N PRO A 122 13.93 8.55 5.35
CA PRO A 122 14.32 8.79 6.74
C PRO A 122 13.09 9.15 7.57
N SER A 123 13.02 8.65 8.80
CA SER A 123 11.89 8.88 9.72
C SER A 123 10.57 8.21 9.31
N ILE A 124 10.57 7.24 8.38
CA ILE A 124 9.36 6.50 8.01
C ILE A 124 8.67 5.85 9.22
N GLY A 125 9.43 5.46 10.24
CA GLY A 125 8.88 4.91 11.49
C GLY A 125 8.00 5.89 12.29
N LEU A 126 8.14 7.20 12.07
CA LEU A 126 7.29 8.23 12.67
C LEU A 126 6.08 8.57 11.79
N LEU A 127 6.26 8.50 10.47
CA LEU A 127 5.30 8.99 9.48
C LEU A 127 4.33 7.90 8.99
N ALA A 128 4.79 6.65 8.95
CA ALA A 128 3.99 5.52 8.48
C ALA A 128 2.82 5.17 9.42
N PRO A 129 2.98 5.11 10.75
CA PRO A 129 1.88 4.68 11.61
C PRO A 129 0.62 5.57 11.53
N PRO A 130 0.69 6.92 11.59
CA PRO A 130 -0.50 7.76 11.42
C PRO A 130 -1.18 7.54 10.06
N ARG A 131 -0.40 7.29 9.01
CA ARG A 131 -0.92 7.11 7.64
C ARG A 131 -1.57 5.75 7.42
N VAL A 132 -1.02 4.69 8.01
CA VAL A 132 -1.46 3.29 7.79
C VAL A 132 -2.46 2.83 8.84
N LEU A 133 -2.32 3.26 10.09
CA LEU A 133 -3.16 2.80 11.20
C LEU A 133 -4.23 3.82 11.63
N GLY A 134 -4.16 5.07 11.15
CA GLY A 134 -5.07 6.14 11.56
C GLY A 134 -5.03 6.36 13.08
N PRO A 135 -6.19 6.35 13.79
CA PRO A 135 -6.27 6.74 15.20
C PRO A 135 -5.45 5.86 16.14
N TRP A 136 -5.20 4.60 15.79
CA TRP A 136 -4.35 3.70 16.59
C TRP A 136 -2.93 4.24 16.81
N ALA A 137 -2.44 5.09 15.91
CA ALA A 137 -1.10 5.64 15.98
C ALA A 137 -0.83 6.52 17.20
N ILE A 138 -1.87 6.97 17.91
CA ILE A 138 -1.74 7.72 19.19
C ILE A 138 -1.32 6.83 20.36
N LEU A 139 -1.48 5.51 20.23
CA LEU A 139 -1.21 4.55 21.31
C LEU A 139 0.24 4.08 21.30
N ALA A 140 0.63 3.40 22.38
CA ALA A 140 1.91 2.72 22.46
C ALA A 140 1.92 1.49 21.53
N LEU A 141 2.38 1.69 20.29
CA LEU A 141 2.43 0.62 19.28
C LEU A 141 3.55 -0.40 19.55
N PRO A 142 3.29 -1.72 19.41
CA PRO A 142 4.33 -2.75 19.43
C PRO A 142 5.41 -2.51 18.35
N PRO A 143 6.67 -2.91 18.58
CA PRO A 143 7.76 -2.71 17.61
C PRO A 143 7.47 -3.31 16.23
N ARG A 144 6.99 -4.55 16.16
CA ARG A 144 6.66 -5.23 14.89
C ARG A 144 5.62 -4.46 14.09
N LEU A 145 4.66 -3.84 14.77
CA LEU A 145 3.60 -3.07 14.12
C LEU A 145 4.15 -1.81 13.45
N ARG A 146 5.14 -1.13 14.07
CA ARG A 146 5.83 0.02 13.46
C ARG A 146 6.60 -0.39 12.21
N MET A 147 7.31 -1.52 12.28
CA MET A 147 8.03 -2.08 11.13
C MET A 147 7.08 -2.47 10.00
N TRP A 148 5.94 -3.09 10.34
CA TRP A 148 4.90 -3.41 9.39
C TRP A 148 4.35 -2.16 8.69
N CYS A 149 4.10 -1.06 9.43
CA CYS A 149 3.66 0.20 8.83
C CYS A 149 4.68 0.73 7.81
N ALA A 150 5.97 0.72 8.16
CA ALA A 150 7.02 1.11 7.23
C ALA A 150 7.09 0.19 6.00
N ALA A 151 6.95 -1.13 6.20
CA ALA A 151 6.89 -2.10 5.12
C ALA A 151 5.70 -1.87 4.17
N VAL A 152 4.51 -1.53 4.69
CA VAL A 152 3.34 -1.15 3.86
C VAL A 152 3.63 0.11 3.04
N MET A 153 4.21 1.14 3.68
CA MET A 153 4.53 2.40 3.03
C MET A 153 5.63 2.30 1.96
N SER A 154 6.41 1.21 1.99
CA SER A 154 7.43 0.90 0.98
C SER A 154 6.86 0.80 -0.45
N PHE A 155 5.56 0.48 -0.56
CA PHE A 155 4.85 0.30 -1.82
C PHE A 155 4.07 1.54 -2.24
N SER A 156 3.81 2.45 -1.31
CA SER A 156 3.10 3.70 -1.59
C SER A 156 3.99 4.64 -2.41
N PRO A 157 3.43 5.36 -3.40
CA PRO A 157 4.18 6.32 -4.20
C PRO A 157 4.46 7.60 -3.38
N VAL A 158 5.40 7.50 -2.44
CA VAL A 158 5.69 8.56 -1.47
C VAL A 158 6.59 9.69 -1.98
N PHE A 159 7.39 9.46 -3.03
CA PHE A 159 8.31 10.47 -3.56
C PHE A 159 7.77 11.13 -4.82
N PRO A 160 7.85 12.44 -5.03
CA PRO A 160 7.62 13.03 -6.35
C PRO A 160 8.65 12.53 -7.37
N PRO A 161 8.27 12.19 -8.61
CA PRO A 161 6.92 12.11 -9.18
C PRO A 161 6.29 10.72 -8.97
N SER A 162 5.71 10.47 -7.80
CA SER A 162 5.04 9.22 -7.41
C SER A 162 5.92 7.94 -7.50
N ILE A 163 7.19 8.02 -7.12
CA ILE A 163 8.11 6.89 -7.04
C ILE A 163 7.91 6.16 -5.71
N ARG A 164 7.86 4.83 -5.77
CA ARG A 164 7.80 3.97 -4.58
C ARG A 164 9.21 3.70 -4.06
N PRO A 165 9.46 3.67 -2.74
CA PRO A 165 10.73 3.23 -2.16
C PRO A 165 11.18 1.89 -2.77
N MET A 166 10.24 0.95 -2.90
CA MET A 166 10.48 -0.38 -3.47
C MET A 166 10.66 -0.44 -4.99
N SER A 167 10.63 0.68 -5.71
CA SER A 167 10.98 0.73 -7.14
C SER A 167 12.50 0.77 -7.39
N ARG A 168 13.31 0.97 -6.34
CA ARG A 168 14.77 1.13 -6.43
C ARG A 168 15.66 0.04 -5.78
N PRO A 169 15.16 -1.11 -5.26
CA PRO A 169 16.02 -2.06 -4.57
C PRO A 169 17.14 -2.58 -5.49
N GLY A 170 18.38 -2.40 -5.05
CA GLY A 170 19.58 -2.79 -5.78
C GLY A 170 20.18 -1.74 -6.74
N ARG A 171 19.71 -0.48 -6.71
CA ARG A 171 20.42 0.63 -7.36
C ARG A 171 21.51 1.26 -6.48
N THR A 172 21.36 1.17 -5.16
CA THR A 172 22.33 1.61 -4.15
C THR A 172 23.26 0.46 -3.76
N LYS A 173 24.49 0.77 -3.35
CA LYS A 173 25.45 -0.20 -2.78
C LYS A 173 25.25 -0.25 -1.26
N PRO A 174 25.39 -1.43 -0.61
CA PRO A 174 25.67 -2.73 -1.21
C PRO A 174 24.48 -3.28 -2.01
N LYS A 175 24.77 -4.06 -3.07
CA LYS A 175 23.71 -4.65 -3.88
C LYS A 175 22.97 -5.70 -3.05
N VAL A 176 21.64 -5.62 -3.07
CA VAL A 176 20.76 -6.65 -2.51
C VAL A 176 20.96 -7.96 -3.28
N ASP A 177 20.96 -9.08 -2.57
CA ASP A 177 21.04 -10.42 -3.15
C ASP A 177 19.94 -10.67 -4.20
N GLY A 178 20.23 -11.50 -5.21
CA GLY A 178 19.33 -11.78 -6.33
C GLY A 178 18.00 -12.41 -5.91
N PHE A 179 18.02 -13.31 -4.93
CA PHE A 179 16.81 -13.97 -4.41
C PHE A 179 15.93 -12.98 -3.66
N ILE A 180 16.54 -12.18 -2.78
CA ILE A 180 15.83 -11.11 -2.04
C ILE A 180 15.24 -10.10 -3.03
N LYS A 181 16.01 -9.65 -4.03
CA LYS A 181 15.49 -8.75 -5.07
C LYS A 181 14.30 -9.34 -5.81
N SER A 182 14.34 -10.64 -6.14
CA SER A 182 13.21 -11.34 -6.77
C SER A 182 11.98 -11.34 -5.87
N ALA A 183 12.15 -11.65 -4.58
CA ALA A 183 11.11 -11.64 -3.57
C ALA A 183 10.45 -10.26 -3.44
N LEU A 184 11.27 -9.20 -3.31
CA LEU A 184 10.81 -7.82 -3.22
C LEU A 184 9.98 -7.40 -4.44
N ILE A 185 10.38 -7.80 -5.65
CA ILE A 185 9.61 -7.52 -6.87
C ILE A 185 8.28 -8.29 -6.87
N ALA A 186 8.26 -9.52 -6.36
CA ALA A 186 7.05 -10.32 -6.26
C ALA A 186 6.06 -9.70 -5.25
N VAL A 187 6.54 -9.30 -4.06
CA VAL A 187 5.72 -8.61 -3.05
C VAL A 187 5.16 -7.29 -3.61
N LEU A 188 5.99 -6.48 -4.28
CA LEU A 188 5.56 -5.24 -4.93
C LEU A 188 4.42 -5.44 -5.95
N ARG A 189 4.39 -6.60 -6.62
CA ARG A 189 3.37 -6.94 -7.63
C ARG A 189 2.16 -7.65 -7.05
N ALA A 190 2.22 -8.16 -5.84
CA ALA A 190 1.07 -8.77 -5.18
C ALA A 190 0.19 -7.66 -4.59
N PRO A 191 -1.12 -7.61 -4.89
CA PRO A 191 -2.01 -6.61 -4.29
C PRO A 191 -2.15 -6.82 -2.78
N MET A 192 -2.26 -5.72 -2.02
CA MET A 192 -2.71 -5.79 -0.62
C MET A 192 -4.18 -6.17 -0.59
N MET A 193 -4.57 -7.02 0.36
CA MET A 193 -5.95 -7.47 0.49
C MET A 193 -6.26 -7.79 1.95
N VAL A 194 -7.54 -7.68 2.33
CA VAL A 194 -8.05 -8.29 3.55
C VAL A 194 -8.47 -9.71 3.19
N TRP A 195 -7.89 -10.68 3.88
CA TRP A 195 -8.13 -12.09 3.66
C TRP A 195 -8.86 -12.71 4.84
N VAL A 196 -9.73 -13.67 4.55
CA VAL A 196 -10.31 -14.59 5.52
C VAL A 196 -9.58 -15.93 5.39
N PRO A 197 -8.85 -16.38 6.43
CA PRO A 197 -8.25 -17.71 6.43
C PRO A 197 -9.32 -18.80 6.37
N THR A 198 -9.10 -19.80 5.52
CA THR A 198 -10.00 -20.96 5.40
C THR A 198 -9.48 -22.14 6.23
N ALA A 199 -10.36 -23.11 6.53
CA ALA A 199 -10.02 -24.26 7.37
C ALA A 199 -8.93 -25.18 6.78
N ASP A 200 -8.80 -25.20 5.46
CA ASP A 200 -7.75 -25.92 4.71
C ASP A 200 -6.44 -25.13 4.56
N GLY A 201 -6.34 -23.95 5.18
CA GLY A 201 -5.15 -23.09 5.17
C GLY A 201 -5.03 -22.18 3.94
N GLY A 202 -6.08 -22.10 3.12
CA GLY A 202 -6.19 -21.11 2.05
C GLY A 202 -6.57 -19.71 2.53
N LEU A 203 -6.79 -18.81 1.57
CA LEU A 203 -7.21 -17.43 1.82
C LEU A 203 -8.30 -17.01 0.84
N GLU A 204 -9.42 -16.52 1.38
CA GLU A 204 -10.50 -15.92 0.60
C GLU A 204 -10.42 -14.39 0.66
N PRO A 205 -10.44 -13.68 -0.48
CA PRO A 205 -10.36 -12.23 -0.49
C PRO A 205 -11.71 -11.61 -0.07
N VAL A 206 -11.67 -10.61 0.79
CA VAL A 206 -12.87 -9.86 1.22
C VAL A 206 -13.39 -8.93 0.13
N LEU A 207 -12.49 -8.40 -0.72
CA LEU A 207 -12.84 -7.50 -1.82
C LEU A 207 -12.75 -8.20 -3.17
N PRO A 208 -13.42 -7.68 -4.22
CA PRO A 208 -13.25 -8.17 -5.58
C PRO A 208 -11.78 -8.21 -5.97
N MET A 209 -11.35 -9.32 -6.56
CA MET A 209 -9.96 -9.50 -6.98
C MET A 209 -9.90 -10.48 -8.14
N ALA A 210 -9.00 -10.21 -9.08
CA ALA A 210 -8.69 -11.08 -10.20
C ALA A 210 -8.41 -12.51 -9.71
N GLU A 211 -8.99 -13.51 -10.37
CA GLU A 211 -8.79 -14.93 -10.06
C GLU A 211 -7.31 -15.32 -9.99
N ARG A 212 -6.48 -14.76 -10.89
CA ARG A 212 -5.03 -15.01 -10.93
C ARG A 212 -4.24 -14.45 -9.76
N SER A 213 -4.83 -13.53 -8.99
CA SER A 213 -4.24 -13.00 -7.78
C SER A 213 -4.69 -13.78 -6.53
N ARG A 214 -5.62 -14.73 -6.69
CA ARG A 214 -6.08 -15.61 -5.61
C ARG A 214 -5.13 -16.80 -5.46
N PRO A 215 -4.62 -17.09 -4.25
CA PRO A 215 -3.86 -18.30 -4.01
C PRO A 215 -4.81 -19.51 -4.09
N PRO A 216 -4.54 -20.53 -4.94
CA PRO A 216 -5.42 -21.68 -5.12
C PRO A 216 -5.31 -22.76 -4.01
N GLY A 217 -4.66 -22.46 -2.88
CA GLY A 217 -4.43 -23.44 -1.81
C GLY A 217 -3.68 -22.85 -0.63
N LEU A 218 -2.99 -23.72 0.14
CA LEU A 218 -2.31 -23.37 1.38
C LEU A 218 -1.41 -22.14 1.25
N VAL A 219 -1.60 -21.18 2.15
CA VAL A 219 -0.75 -19.99 2.28
C VAL A 219 -0.01 -20.04 3.62
N THR A 220 1.32 -20.05 3.55
CA THR A 220 2.19 -20.04 4.72
C THR A 220 2.34 -18.63 5.31
N GLY A 221 2.66 -18.55 6.61
CA GLY A 221 2.88 -17.27 7.30
C GLY A 221 1.61 -16.49 7.64
N VAL A 222 0.43 -17.10 7.46
CA VAL A 222 -0.86 -16.55 7.87
C VAL A 222 -0.98 -16.58 9.40
N PRO A 223 -1.13 -15.44 10.08
CA PRO A 223 -1.40 -15.41 11.52
C PRO A 223 -2.73 -16.10 11.86
N ASN A 224 -2.81 -16.74 13.02
CA ASN A 224 -4.06 -17.29 13.53
C ASN A 224 -4.99 -16.16 14.00
N ALA A 225 -5.82 -15.65 13.10
CA ALA A 225 -6.77 -14.59 13.36
C ALA A 225 -7.99 -14.71 12.42
N PRO A 226 -9.16 -14.17 12.79
CA PRO A 226 -10.37 -14.23 11.94
C PRO A 226 -10.20 -13.56 10.57
N ALA A 227 -9.37 -12.52 10.48
CA ALA A 227 -8.97 -11.91 9.22
C ALA A 227 -7.51 -11.45 9.27
N VAL A 228 -6.92 -11.20 8.11
CA VAL A 228 -5.55 -10.71 7.99
C VAL A 228 -5.43 -9.74 6.82
N LEU A 229 -4.77 -8.60 7.03
CA LEU A 229 -4.26 -7.76 5.94
C LEU A 229 -2.95 -8.34 5.45
N GLY A 230 -2.77 -8.51 4.15
CA GLY A 230 -1.47 -8.90 3.60
C GLY A 230 -1.45 -9.08 2.10
N ARG A 231 -0.26 -9.41 1.59
CA ARG A 231 0.00 -9.64 0.16
C ARG A 231 0.32 -11.12 -0.05
N ALA A 232 -0.55 -11.85 -0.74
CA ALA A 232 -0.30 -13.24 -1.08
C ALA A 232 0.72 -13.32 -2.24
N VAL A 233 1.86 -13.97 -1.98
CA VAL A 233 2.99 -14.03 -2.93
C VAL A 233 3.27 -15.48 -3.31
N GLN A 234 3.34 -15.73 -4.60
CA GLN A 234 3.68 -17.04 -5.14
C GLN A 234 5.18 -17.35 -4.94
N HIS A 235 5.49 -18.59 -4.59
CA HIS A 235 6.82 -19.16 -4.38
C HIS A 235 6.89 -20.57 -5.01
N PRO A 236 8.06 -21.13 -5.39
CA PRO A 236 8.18 -22.50 -5.88
C PRO A 236 7.52 -23.55 -4.98
N ASP A 237 7.62 -23.37 -3.66
CA ASP A 237 7.08 -24.31 -2.66
C ASP A 237 5.62 -24.03 -2.27
N GLY A 238 4.94 -23.08 -2.93
CA GLY A 238 3.55 -22.72 -2.65
C GLY A 238 3.32 -21.21 -2.52
N TRP A 239 2.44 -20.81 -1.61
CA TRP A 239 2.14 -19.40 -1.37
C TRP A 239 2.55 -19.00 0.04
N TRP A 240 2.90 -17.73 0.20
CA TRP A 240 3.17 -17.15 1.50
C TRP A 240 2.56 -15.74 1.61
N LEU A 241 2.26 -15.32 2.83
CA LEU A 241 1.68 -14.02 3.10
C LEU A 241 2.75 -13.02 3.56
N ALA A 242 2.99 -12.00 2.74
CA ALA A 242 3.88 -10.88 3.05
C ALA A 242 3.12 -9.72 3.71
N CYS A 243 3.79 -8.95 4.55
CA CYS A 243 3.20 -7.80 5.25
C CYS A 243 1.88 -8.18 5.94
N ALA A 244 1.89 -9.28 6.68
CA ALA A 244 0.71 -9.82 7.34
C ALA A 244 0.40 -9.01 8.61
N LEU A 245 -0.84 -8.56 8.79
CA LEU A 245 -1.33 -7.96 10.04
C LEU A 245 -2.64 -8.65 10.46
N PRO A 246 -2.68 -9.33 11.62
CA PRO A 246 -3.90 -9.98 12.10
C PRO A 246 -4.96 -8.96 12.49
N LEU A 247 -6.22 -9.27 12.19
CA LEU A 247 -7.39 -8.49 12.55
C LEU A 247 -8.34 -9.35 13.41
N PRO A 248 -8.95 -8.78 14.47
CA PRO A 248 -9.79 -9.54 15.40
C PRO A 248 -11.14 -9.94 14.80
N ILE A 249 -11.60 -9.24 13.76
CA ILE A 249 -12.82 -9.50 13.02
C ILE A 249 -12.63 -9.05 11.56
N VAL A 250 -13.49 -9.53 10.67
CA VAL A 250 -13.53 -9.11 9.26
C VAL A 250 -14.15 -7.70 9.16
N PRO A 251 -13.43 -6.67 8.67
CA PRO A 251 -14.03 -5.36 8.43
C PRO A 251 -15.11 -5.41 7.36
N GLU A 252 -16.08 -4.50 7.43
CA GLU A 252 -17.21 -4.49 6.49
C GLU A 252 -16.75 -4.25 5.03
N PRO A 253 -16.98 -5.19 4.10
CA PRO A 253 -16.48 -5.08 2.73
C PRO A 253 -16.95 -3.81 2.00
N ALA A 254 -18.20 -3.41 2.24
CA ALA A 254 -18.81 -2.26 1.57
C ALA A 254 -18.09 -0.94 1.90
N ILE A 255 -17.61 -0.76 3.14
CA ILE A 255 -16.89 0.44 3.55
C ILE A 255 -15.52 0.50 2.90
N LEU A 256 -14.78 -0.62 2.93
CA LEU A 256 -13.48 -0.75 2.27
C LEU A 256 -13.59 -0.50 0.76
N GLN A 257 -14.59 -1.11 0.11
CA GLN A 257 -14.82 -0.98 -1.32
C GLN A 257 -15.13 0.47 -1.71
N ARG A 258 -16.05 1.14 -1.00
CA ARG A 258 -16.41 2.55 -1.29
C ARG A 258 -15.22 3.49 -1.21
N ARG A 259 -14.38 3.36 -0.17
CA ARG A 259 -13.19 4.21 -0.01
C ARG A 259 -12.18 4.01 -1.14
N LEU A 260 -11.96 2.76 -1.55
CA LEU A 260 -11.06 2.42 -2.66
C LEU A 260 -11.64 2.82 -4.02
N GLU A 261 -12.95 2.67 -4.25
CA GLU A 261 -13.62 3.11 -5.47
C GLU A 261 -13.52 4.64 -5.64
N LEU A 262 -13.72 5.39 -4.55
CA LEU A 262 -13.55 6.84 -4.54
C LEU A 262 -12.14 7.24 -4.97
N GLU A 263 -11.11 6.58 -4.43
CA GLU A 263 -9.73 6.85 -4.86
C GLU A 263 -9.47 6.36 -6.28
N TYR A 264 -10.03 5.22 -6.67
CA TYR A 264 -9.91 4.70 -8.03
C TYR A 264 -10.45 5.71 -9.06
N GLN A 265 -11.61 6.33 -8.78
CA GLN A 265 -12.13 7.43 -9.60
C GLN A 265 -11.14 8.60 -9.66
N ARG A 266 -10.60 9.04 -8.50
CA ARG A 266 -9.61 10.12 -8.44
C ARG A 266 -8.38 9.84 -9.31
N LEU A 267 -7.82 8.64 -9.19
CA LEU A 267 -6.64 8.19 -9.96
C LEU A 267 -6.90 8.11 -11.46
N ARG A 268 -8.11 7.72 -11.87
CA ARG A 268 -8.49 7.60 -13.28
C ARG A 268 -8.63 8.92 -14.01
N ARG A 269 -8.67 10.05 -13.30
CA ARG A 269 -8.50 11.37 -13.89
C ARG A 269 -7.14 11.49 -14.59
N HIS A 270 -6.14 10.75 -14.10
CA HIS A 270 -4.77 10.74 -14.62
C HIS A 270 -4.45 9.53 -15.52
N ASP A 271 -4.83 8.31 -15.12
CA ASP A 271 -4.65 7.09 -15.95
C ASP A 271 -5.88 6.18 -15.93
N ARG A 272 -6.59 6.14 -17.07
CA ARG A 272 -7.81 5.32 -17.21
C ARG A 272 -7.56 3.83 -17.40
N ARG A 273 -6.32 3.42 -17.63
CA ARG A 273 -5.96 1.99 -17.77
C ARG A 273 -5.75 1.32 -16.43
N MET A 274 -5.67 2.09 -15.35
CA MET A 274 -5.45 1.58 -14.00
C MET A 274 -6.42 0.45 -13.69
N THR A 275 -5.90 -0.64 -13.15
CA THR A 275 -6.69 -1.78 -12.71
C THR A 275 -7.00 -1.69 -11.21
N TRP A 276 -7.99 -2.44 -10.75
CA TRP A 276 -8.30 -2.56 -9.33
C TRP A 276 -7.11 -3.08 -8.52
N GLU A 277 -6.33 -4.01 -9.07
CA GLU A 277 -5.12 -4.49 -8.40
C GLU A 277 -4.00 -3.44 -8.40
N ASP A 278 -3.98 -2.48 -9.32
CA ASP A 278 -3.00 -1.39 -9.27
C ASP A 278 -3.26 -0.46 -8.07
N ILE A 279 -4.51 -0.12 -7.77
CA ILE A 279 -4.82 0.65 -6.54
C ILE A 279 -4.47 -0.14 -5.28
N LEU A 280 -4.77 -1.45 -5.23
CA LEU A 280 -4.41 -2.29 -4.09
C LEU A 280 -2.89 -2.47 -3.91
N ARG A 281 -2.10 -2.33 -4.98
CA ARG A 281 -0.63 -2.36 -4.90
C ARG A 281 -0.07 -1.03 -4.44
N ASP A 282 -0.58 0.05 -5.02
CA ASP A 282 0.03 1.38 -4.96
C ASP A 282 -0.51 2.20 -3.81
N ARG A 283 -1.76 1.97 -3.42
CA ARG A 283 -2.45 2.66 -2.33
C ARG A 283 -2.88 1.69 -1.25
N SER A 284 -2.03 0.70 -0.96
CA SER A 284 -2.29 -0.29 0.08
C SER A 284 -2.51 0.34 1.45
N GLU A 285 -1.86 1.47 1.72
CA GLU A 285 -2.05 2.22 2.96
C GLU A 285 -3.49 2.69 3.14
N LEU A 286 -4.22 3.01 2.07
CA LEU A 286 -5.62 3.39 2.18
C LEU A 286 -6.49 2.22 2.64
N LEU A 287 -6.28 1.03 2.07
CA LEU A 287 -7.00 -0.17 2.49
C LEU A 287 -6.70 -0.47 3.97
N CYS A 288 -5.43 -0.47 4.34
CA CYS A 288 -5.00 -0.68 5.71
C CYS A 288 -5.63 0.33 6.68
N ARG A 289 -5.55 1.62 6.35
CA ARG A 289 -6.09 2.70 7.17
C ARG A 289 -7.59 2.58 7.35
N THR A 290 -8.33 2.38 6.26
CA THR A 290 -9.79 2.25 6.29
C THR A 290 -10.23 1.07 7.16
N ALA A 291 -9.53 -0.06 7.05
CA ALA A 291 -9.77 -1.22 7.91
C ALA A 291 -9.47 -0.91 9.39
N CYS A 292 -8.36 -0.24 9.68
CA CYS A 292 -7.98 0.12 11.04
C CYS A 292 -8.92 1.16 11.68
N GLU A 293 -9.37 2.17 10.93
CA GLU A 293 -10.37 3.15 11.36
C GLU A 293 -11.72 2.47 11.64
N TRP A 294 -12.12 1.54 10.79
CA TRP A 294 -13.34 0.76 11.04
C TRP A 294 -13.22 -0.07 12.33
N LEU A 295 -12.08 -0.73 12.56
CA LEU A 295 -11.84 -1.50 13.78
C LEU A 295 -11.78 -0.62 15.03
N TRP A 296 -11.26 0.60 14.92
CA TRP A 296 -11.27 1.59 16.01
C TRP A 296 -12.68 1.86 16.53
N VAL A 297 -13.66 1.92 15.62
CA VAL A 297 -15.07 2.17 15.97
C VAL A 297 -15.77 0.91 16.48
N HIS A 298 -15.48 -0.26 15.90
CA HIS A 298 -16.32 -1.46 16.10
C HIS A 298 -15.73 -2.49 17.08
N THR A 299 -14.42 -2.46 17.32
CA THR A 299 -13.77 -3.44 18.22
C THR A 299 -12.51 -2.87 18.90
N PRO A 300 -12.59 -1.68 19.52
CA PRO A 300 -11.41 -1.01 20.07
C PRO A 300 -10.66 -1.85 21.13
N ASP A 301 -11.39 -2.66 21.89
CA ASP A 301 -10.79 -3.41 23.01
C ASP A 301 -10.06 -4.69 22.56
N ALA A 302 -10.25 -5.16 21.32
CA ALA A 302 -9.68 -6.43 20.84
C ALA A 302 -8.39 -6.27 20.03
N VAL A 303 -8.18 -5.11 19.39
CA VAL A 303 -7.08 -4.91 18.42
C VAL A 303 -5.71 -4.88 19.09
N MET A 304 -5.53 -4.03 20.11
CA MET A 304 -4.22 -3.88 20.77
C MET A 304 -3.76 -5.15 21.48
N PRO A 305 -4.62 -5.89 22.22
CA PRO A 305 -4.25 -7.19 22.78
C PRO A 305 -3.79 -8.19 21.71
N LEU A 306 -4.50 -8.27 20.58
CA LEU A 306 -4.13 -9.15 19.46
C LEU A 306 -2.78 -8.77 18.84
N TRP A 307 -2.54 -7.48 18.61
CA TRP A 307 -1.26 -7.02 18.06
C TRP A 307 -0.11 -7.21 19.02
N ALA A 308 -0.34 -7.06 20.33
CA ALA A 308 0.67 -7.33 21.36
C ALA A 308 1.04 -8.83 21.41
N SER A 309 0.06 -9.74 21.36
CA SER A 309 0.34 -11.18 21.32
C SER A 309 1.08 -11.58 20.04
N TRP A 310 0.68 -11.01 18.91
CA TRP A 310 1.31 -11.25 17.61
C TRP A 310 2.76 -10.72 17.53
N ASP A 311 3.07 -9.61 18.20
CA ASP A 311 4.44 -9.09 18.34
C ASP A 311 5.30 -10.01 19.22
N ALA A 312 4.74 -10.52 20.33
CA ALA A 312 5.44 -11.43 21.23
C ALA A 312 5.94 -12.69 20.51
N ASP A 313 5.10 -13.34 19.70
CA ASP A 313 5.46 -14.54 18.93
C ASP A 313 6.61 -14.28 17.94
N TRP A 314 6.64 -13.09 17.34
CA TRP A 314 7.71 -12.68 16.43
C TRP A 314 9.03 -12.44 17.15
N SER A 315 8.99 -11.76 18.29
CA SER A 315 10.19 -11.48 19.10
C SER A 315 10.88 -12.78 19.55
N VAL A 316 10.11 -13.83 19.82
CA VAL A 316 10.61 -15.18 20.14
C VAL A 316 11.24 -15.83 18.91
N SER A 317 10.65 -15.66 17.73
CA SER A 317 11.17 -16.22 16.47
C SER A 317 12.49 -15.58 16.01
N GLN A 318 12.66 -14.27 16.20
CA GLN A 318 13.87 -13.53 15.79
C GLN A 318 15.07 -13.74 16.72
N ARG A 319 14.88 -14.17 17.98
CA ARG A 319 15.99 -14.49 18.91
C ARG A 319 16.80 -15.74 18.53
N ARG A 320 16.51 -16.40 17.40
CA ARG A 320 17.37 -17.40 16.77
C ARG A 320 18.33 -16.79 15.75
N VAL A 321 18.89 -15.61 16.02
CA VAL A 321 20.07 -15.13 15.27
C VAL A 321 21.21 -16.10 15.57
N ARG A 322 21.65 -16.89 14.57
CA ARG A 322 22.87 -17.70 14.70
C ARG A 322 24.00 -16.78 15.17
N PRO A 323 24.74 -17.12 16.23
CA PRO A 323 25.81 -16.28 16.73
C PRO A 323 26.74 -15.94 15.57
N ARG A 324 27.04 -14.65 15.41
CA ARG A 324 28.02 -14.16 14.44
C ARG A 324 29.26 -15.03 14.59
N ARG A 325 29.59 -15.84 13.57
CA ARG A 325 30.90 -16.51 13.53
C ARG A 325 31.93 -15.39 13.62
N LYS A 326 32.59 -15.26 14.78
CA LYS A 326 33.80 -14.44 14.88
C LYS A 326 34.72 -14.95 13.79
N GLY A 327 34.95 -14.14 12.76
CA GLY A 327 35.97 -14.43 11.76
C GLY A 327 37.29 -14.68 12.50
N PRO A 328 38.18 -15.52 11.94
CA PRO A 328 39.48 -15.78 12.56
C PRO A 328 40.15 -14.44 12.85
N ALA A 329 40.56 -14.26 14.11
CA ALA A 329 41.28 -13.08 14.53
C ALA A 329 42.45 -12.88 13.56
N ARG A 330 42.53 -11.70 12.93
CA ARG A 330 43.69 -11.35 12.12
C ARG A 330 44.90 -11.38 13.04
N THR A 331 45.75 -12.37 12.86
CA THR A 331 47.07 -12.41 13.49
C THR A 331 47.82 -11.15 13.05
N PRO A 332 48.33 -10.34 13.98
CA PRO A 332 49.13 -9.17 13.61
C PRO A 332 50.36 -9.67 12.83
N ALA A 333 50.60 -9.07 11.67
CA ALA A 333 51.79 -9.32 10.88
C ALA A 333 53.01 -8.86 11.69
N SER A 334 53.95 -9.79 11.90
CA SER A 334 55.25 -9.61 12.54
C SER A 334 56.23 -8.85 11.66
#